data_AF-A0A8S8XYJ1-F1
#
_entry.id   AF-A0A8S8XYJ1-F1
#
_cell.length_a   1.000
_cell.length_b   1.000
_cell.length_c   1.000
_cell.angle_alpha   90.00
_cell.angle_beta   90.00
_cell.angle_gamma   90.00
#
_symmetry.space_group_name_H-M   'P 1'
#
loop_
_entity.id
_entity.type
_entity.pdbx_description
1 polymer ?
#
loop_
_entity_poly.entity_id
_entity_poly.type
_entity_poly.pdbx_seq_one_letter_code
_entity_poly.pdbx_strand_id
1 'polypeptide(L)'
;MELLITTETPHDFGDSLVGGDGTAAYGQYENWDSENYSRVHEFELILELTSRYDGMANSCEDGNSEDGCADIPEECYRSATGECHDWRVGHGLTDTDAAVALARTLQLMRDQDGDGIVDHPEYNVWDAYDIYQEMMGTATIPVNTDRVKHAWKGDWNHFNNGANGAVYYTEDSHYVFIPNGTERLEATLAASEFELETAQAGQLQLSIDLGEDGSNDGQGQGIRIADTWYYDLDVDSSHWGKWAHFDVTGQAITLFGVIEDPEFFESRIPYTVDVLLTLDLSQPVDIAFEQRPDFYSDLDPAPPSEVYDSNNDGKLTFTRLVYARAALWLVPKDMGGKKKRRILSSLRGYSQNTHSPKSFLSLILVVALLDWIPSKSQKSGNNVKKEYDDDV
;
A
#
# COMPACT_ATOMS: atom_id res chain seq x y z
N MET A 1 21.76 -4.04 -11.14
CA MET A 1 22.58 -3.20 -12.04
C MET A 1 22.77 -1.89 -11.30
N GLU A 2 23.92 -1.71 -10.66
CA GLU A 2 24.24 -0.52 -9.85
C GLU A 2 24.36 0.70 -10.78
N LEU A 3 23.52 1.71 -10.57
CA LEU A 3 23.75 3.02 -11.15
C LEU A 3 24.28 3.95 -10.06
N LEU A 4 25.38 4.65 -10.35
CA LEU A 4 25.88 5.77 -9.56
C LEU A 4 24.80 6.85 -9.49
N ILE A 5 24.19 6.98 -8.33
CA ILE A 5 23.45 8.18 -7.94
C ILE A 5 24.17 8.71 -6.70
N THR A 6 25.05 9.70 -6.90
CA THR A 6 25.55 10.54 -5.82
C THR A 6 24.45 11.53 -5.47
N THR A 7 23.41 11.06 -4.80
CA THR A 7 22.52 11.94 -4.05
C THR A 7 23.09 11.98 -2.65
N GLU A 8 23.76 13.08 -2.35
CA GLU A 8 24.26 13.41 -1.02
C GLU A 8 23.08 13.40 -0.05
N THR A 9 22.78 12.29 0.63
CA THR A 9 22.07 12.39 1.91
C THR A 9 23.11 12.93 2.89
N PRO A 10 23.01 14.19 3.34
CA PRO A 10 23.99 14.71 4.26
C PRO A 10 23.61 14.10 5.61
N HIS A 11 24.24 12.97 5.93
CA HIS A 11 24.45 12.61 7.32
C HIS A 11 25.69 13.37 7.77
N ASP A 12 25.42 14.44 8.52
CA ASP A 12 26.28 15.21 9.41
C ASP A 12 27.75 14.79 9.42
N PHE A 13 28.62 15.50 8.70
CA PHE A 13 30.07 15.31 8.87
C PHE A 13 30.52 16.01 10.17
N GLY A 14 30.87 15.23 11.19
CA GLY A 14 31.36 15.73 12.47
C GLY A 14 30.33 15.64 13.59
N ASP A 15 29.98 16.77 14.19
CA ASP A 15 28.89 16.85 15.18
C ASP A 15 27.56 16.59 14.49
N SER A 16 26.67 15.82 15.11
CA SER A 16 25.32 15.65 14.57
C SER A 16 24.65 17.02 14.45
N LEU A 17 24.10 17.35 13.28
CA LEU A 17 23.25 18.53 13.05
C LEU A 17 22.03 18.51 13.99
N VAL A 18 21.66 17.33 14.48
CA VAL A 18 20.48 17.09 15.33
C VAL A 18 20.86 16.96 16.81
N GLY A 19 22.01 16.36 17.14
CA GLY A 19 22.44 16.14 18.53
C GLY A 19 23.41 17.19 19.11
N GLY A 20 24.02 18.04 18.26
CA GLY A 20 25.01 19.02 18.68
C GLY A 20 26.37 18.42 19.11
N ASP A 21 27.26 19.30 19.57
CA ASP A 21 28.66 18.97 19.93
C ASP A 21 28.74 17.79 20.90
N GLY A 22 29.39 16.70 20.46
CA GLY A 22 29.70 15.55 21.33
C GLY A 22 28.64 14.44 21.40
N THR A 23 27.61 14.47 20.55
CA THR A 23 26.68 13.34 20.38
C THR A 23 27.29 12.20 19.55
N ALA A 24 26.82 10.97 19.79
CA ALA A 24 27.41 9.76 19.24
C ALA A 24 27.19 9.67 17.71
N ALA A 25 28.16 10.16 16.94
CA ALA A 25 28.30 9.80 15.54
C ALA A 25 28.72 8.32 15.46
N TYR A 26 27.78 7.43 15.13
CA TYR A 26 28.13 6.05 14.74
C TYR A 26 29.13 6.11 13.58
N GLY A 27 30.14 5.23 13.60
CA GLY A 27 31.35 5.31 12.77
C GLY A 27 31.08 5.76 11.33
N GLN A 28 31.30 7.05 11.07
CA GLN A 28 31.19 7.63 9.74
C GLN A 28 32.51 7.43 9.00
N TYR A 29 32.41 6.98 7.76
CA TYR A 29 33.58 6.68 6.95
C TYR A 29 33.94 7.91 6.09
N GLU A 30 35.19 8.36 6.12
CA GLU A 30 35.70 9.51 5.34
C GLU A 30 35.49 9.38 3.81
N ASN A 31 35.21 8.17 3.34
CA ASN A 31 35.00 7.82 1.94
C ASN A 31 33.52 7.64 1.56
N TRP A 32 32.58 8.06 2.42
CA TRP A 32 31.13 7.95 2.20
C TRP A 32 30.67 8.44 0.81
N ASP A 33 31.20 9.54 0.28
CA ASP A 33 30.79 10.06 -1.04
C ASP A 33 31.30 9.25 -2.23
N SER A 34 32.18 8.28 -1.99
CA SER A 34 32.94 7.57 -3.03
C SER A 34 32.80 6.06 -3.00
N GLU A 35 32.37 5.50 -1.88
CA GLU A 35 32.26 4.06 -1.69
C GLU A 35 30.97 3.48 -2.27
N ASN A 36 31.01 2.21 -2.61
CA ASN A 36 29.84 1.53 -3.17
C ASN A 36 28.76 1.28 -2.11
N TYR A 37 29.14 1.06 -0.85
CA TYR A 37 28.20 0.69 0.21
C TYR A 37 27.35 1.87 0.74
N SER A 38 27.75 3.09 0.41
CA SER A 38 27.07 4.35 0.77
C SER A 38 26.20 4.90 -0.36
N ARG A 39 26.07 4.17 -1.47
CA ARG A 39 25.21 4.55 -2.59
C ARG A 39 23.75 4.34 -2.22
N VAL A 40 22.94 5.35 -2.50
CA VAL A 40 21.49 5.25 -2.38
C VAL A 40 20.97 4.28 -3.43
N HIS A 41 20.27 3.24 -3.00
CA HIS A 41 19.62 2.31 -3.91
C HIS A 41 18.38 2.96 -4.54
N GLU A 42 18.02 2.55 -5.77
CA GLU A 42 16.81 3.06 -6.44
C GLU A 42 15.55 2.87 -5.58
N PHE A 43 15.51 1.79 -4.81
CA PHE A 43 14.45 1.53 -3.85
C PHE A 43 14.37 2.59 -2.75
N GLU A 44 15.50 2.94 -2.13
CA GLU A 44 15.57 3.96 -1.07
C GLU A 44 15.13 5.32 -1.60
N LEU A 45 15.59 5.70 -2.79
CA LEU A 45 15.18 6.96 -3.43
C LEU A 45 13.68 6.97 -3.80
N ILE A 46 13.13 5.85 -4.25
CA ILE A 46 11.69 5.73 -4.50
C ILE A 46 10.90 5.92 -3.21
N LEU A 47 11.30 5.28 -2.11
CA LEU A 47 10.65 5.44 -0.81
C LEU A 47 10.73 6.89 -0.34
N GLU A 48 11.92 7.49 -0.36
CA GLU A 48 12.13 8.89 0.05
C GLU A 48 11.22 9.86 -0.73
N LEU A 49 11.21 9.77 -2.06
CA LEU A 49 10.45 10.68 -2.93
C LEU A 49 8.93 10.50 -2.83
N THR A 50 8.47 9.40 -2.25
CA THR A 50 7.04 9.06 -2.16
C THR A 50 6.52 9.03 -0.74
N SER A 51 7.38 9.11 0.28
CA SER A 51 6.95 9.24 1.66
C SER A 51 6.14 10.51 1.90
N ARG A 52 5.23 10.43 2.87
CA ARG A 52 4.45 11.57 3.37
C ARG A 52 5.03 11.98 4.72
N TYR A 53 5.44 13.23 4.85
CA TYR A 53 5.90 13.80 6.13
C TYR A 53 4.80 14.60 6.83
N ASP A 54 3.90 15.21 6.06
CA ASP A 54 2.81 16.03 6.58
C ASP A 54 1.91 15.22 7.54
N GLY A 55 1.59 15.80 8.70
CA GLY A 55 0.84 15.11 9.76
C GLY A 55 1.71 14.25 10.69
N MET A 56 2.98 14.04 10.36
CA MET A 56 3.99 13.38 11.19
C MET A 56 5.11 14.33 11.63
N ALA A 57 4.90 15.64 11.43
CA ALA A 57 5.80 16.65 11.93
C ALA A 57 5.95 16.43 13.43
N ASN A 58 7.19 16.20 13.82
CA ASN A 58 7.58 15.81 15.15
C ASN A 58 7.10 16.90 16.13
N SER A 59 6.11 16.58 16.95
CA SER A 59 5.60 17.48 17.98
C SER A 59 5.98 16.95 19.35
N CYS A 60 6.21 17.85 20.30
CA CYS A 60 6.34 17.47 21.71
C CYS A 60 5.00 16.89 22.17
N GLU A 61 4.83 15.59 22.01
CA GLU A 61 3.63 14.91 22.44
C GLU A 61 3.61 14.87 23.97
N ASP A 62 2.51 15.37 24.55
CA ASP A 62 2.27 15.30 25.99
C ASP A 62 2.28 13.82 26.42
N GLY A 63 3.21 13.45 27.29
CA GLY A 63 3.35 12.08 27.80
C GLY A 63 4.70 11.43 27.50
N ASN A 64 5.47 11.95 26.54
CA ASN A 64 6.84 11.46 26.29
C ASN A 64 7.89 12.31 27.01
N SER A 65 7.80 12.42 28.35
CA SER A 65 8.72 13.24 29.15
C SER A 65 10.13 12.67 29.29
N GLU A 66 10.36 11.45 28.82
CA GLU A 66 11.67 10.78 28.87
C GLU A 66 12.55 11.14 27.67
N ASP A 67 11.95 11.50 26.53
CA ASP A 67 12.65 12.06 25.37
C ASP A 67 12.56 13.60 25.38
N GLY A 68 13.71 14.26 25.57
CA GLY A 68 13.77 15.71 25.53
C GLY A 68 13.44 16.26 24.14
N CYS A 69 12.48 17.17 24.05
CA CYS A 69 12.17 17.90 22.82
C CYS A 69 13.28 18.84 22.30
N ALA A 70 14.43 18.88 22.96
CA ALA A 70 15.50 19.81 22.63
C ALA A 70 16.11 19.56 21.24
N ASP A 71 16.01 18.33 20.75
CA ASP A 71 16.64 17.88 19.50
C ASP A 71 15.63 17.83 18.33
N ILE A 72 14.41 18.37 18.51
CA ILE A 72 13.38 18.43 17.47
C ILE A 72 13.37 19.85 16.86
N PRO A 73 13.85 20.04 15.62
CA PRO A 73 13.84 21.35 14.99
C PRO A 73 12.41 21.80 14.65
N GLU A 74 12.14 23.11 14.79
CA GLU A 74 10.82 23.72 14.53
C GLU A 74 10.40 23.60 13.04
N GLU A 75 11.38 23.46 12.14
CA GLU A 75 11.20 23.12 10.74
C GLU A 75 11.95 21.79 10.45
N CYS A 76 11.36 20.91 9.64
CA CYS A 76 12.00 19.66 9.23
C CYS A 76 13.36 19.92 8.55
N TYR A 77 14.30 18.99 8.69
CA TYR A 77 15.51 19.01 7.86
C TYR A 77 15.14 18.70 6.41
N ARG A 78 15.84 19.30 5.44
CA ARG A 78 15.63 19.03 4.01
C ARG A 78 16.76 18.17 3.48
N SER A 79 16.43 17.01 2.92
CA SER A 79 17.43 16.15 2.26
C SER A 79 17.81 16.68 0.87
N ALA A 80 18.70 15.98 0.17
CA ALA A 80 19.07 16.32 -1.21
C ALA A 80 17.92 16.19 -2.21
N THR A 81 16.85 15.46 -1.88
CA THR A 81 15.64 15.43 -2.71
C THR A 81 14.77 16.67 -2.50
N GLY A 82 15.04 17.44 -1.44
CA GLY A 82 14.27 18.61 -1.02
C GLY A 82 13.10 18.28 -0.09
N GLU A 83 12.86 16.98 0.14
CA GLU A 83 11.83 16.46 1.03
C GLU A 83 12.21 16.63 2.50
N CYS A 84 11.19 16.69 3.36
CA CYS A 84 11.38 16.72 4.80
C CYS A 84 12.00 15.42 5.30
N HIS A 85 12.85 15.54 6.30
CA HIS A 85 13.49 14.45 7.01
C HIS A 85 13.63 14.82 8.48
N ASP A 86 13.40 13.86 9.37
CA ASP A 86 13.59 14.00 10.82
C ASP A 86 14.18 12.70 11.39
N TRP A 87 14.88 12.77 12.51
CA TRP A 87 15.57 11.62 13.10
C TRP A 87 14.61 10.51 13.61
N ARG A 88 13.39 10.85 14.02
CA ARG A 88 12.42 9.88 14.57
C ARG A 88 11.69 9.12 13.48
N VAL A 89 11.28 9.83 12.43
CA VAL A 89 10.35 9.33 11.41
C VAL A 89 10.98 9.28 10.01
N GLY A 90 12.23 9.70 9.85
CA GLY A 90 12.89 9.82 8.55
C GLY A 90 12.11 10.78 7.65
N HIS A 91 11.79 10.33 6.43
CA HIS A 91 10.96 11.07 5.47
C HIS A 91 9.45 10.98 5.76
N GLY A 92 9.06 10.35 6.87
CA GLY A 92 7.69 10.05 7.23
C GLY A 92 7.21 8.71 6.66
N LEU A 93 5.90 8.49 6.68
CA LEU A 93 5.29 7.21 6.31
C LEU A 93 5.37 6.95 4.81
N THR A 94 5.75 5.73 4.46
CA THR A 94 5.81 5.29 3.07
C THR A 94 4.41 5.28 2.44
N ASP A 95 4.24 6.02 1.35
CA ASP A 95 3.06 5.89 0.48
C ASP A 95 3.29 4.74 -0.52
N THR A 96 2.80 3.57 -0.17
CA THR A 96 2.99 2.35 -0.98
C THR A 96 2.42 2.51 -2.40
N ASP A 97 1.28 3.20 -2.55
CA ASP A 97 0.67 3.40 -3.87
C ASP A 97 1.53 4.30 -4.75
N ALA A 98 2.04 5.40 -4.20
CA ALA A 98 2.96 6.29 -4.91
C ALA A 98 4.30 5.61 -5.21
N ALA A 99 4.85 4.86 -4.25
CA ALA A 99 6.09 4.10 -4.43
C ALA A 99 5.96 3.07 -5.57
N VAL A 100 4.87 2.29 -5.58
CA VAL A 100 4.59 1.31 -6.64
C VAL A 100 4.34 2.00 -7.98
N ALA A 101 3.61 3.12 -7.99
CA ALA A 101 3.38 3.90 -9.21
C ALA A 101 4.68 4.45 -9.81
N LEU A 102 5.58 4.99 -8.98
CA LEU A 102 6.89 5.47 -9.39
C LEU A 102 7.76 4.34 -9.91
N ALA A 103 7.85 3.22 -9.17
CA ALA A 103 8.58 2.03 -9.59
C ALA A 103 8.06 1.47 -10.91
N ARG A 104 6.73 1.42 -11.09
CA ARG A 104 6.09 0.95 -12.32
C ARG A 104 6.36 1.88 -13.50
N THR A 105 6.41 3.19 -13.24
CA THR A 105 6.78 4.18 -14.25
C THR A 105 8.22 3.96 -14.71
N LEU A 106 9.16 3.79 -13.78
CA LEU A 106 10.55 3.48 -14.12
C LEU A 106 10.67 2.17 -14.92
N GLN A 107 9.93 1.13 -14.51
CA GLN A 107 9.90 -0.14 -15.24
C GLN A 107 9.41 0.06 -16.68
N LEU A 108 8.28 0.76 -16.88
CA LEU A 108 7.73 1.00 -18.23
C LEU A 108 8.66 1.84 -19.10
N MET A 109 9.40 2.78 -18.51
CA MET A 109 10.39 3.58 -19.23
C MET A 109 11.56 2.70 -19.72
N ARG A 110 11.99 1.76 -18.88
CA ARG A 110 13.10 0.83 -19.11
C ARG A 110 12.76 -0.35 -20.01
N ASP A 111 11.54 -0.86 -19.93
CA ASP A 111 11.02 -2.04 -20.61
C ASP A 111 9.70 -1.63 -21.30
N GLN A 112 9.84 -1.12 -22.52
CA GLN A 112 8.74 -0.51 -23.25
C GLN A 112 7.89 -1.52 -24.00
N ASP A 113 8.48 -2.65 -24.38
CA ASP A 113 7.77 -3.74 -25.06
C ASP A 113 7.13 -4.73 -24.08
N GLY A 114 7.50 -4.67 -22.80
CA GLY A 114 6.91 -5.43 -21.71
C GLY A 114 7.34 -6.89 -21.69
N ASP A 115 8.47 -7.23 -22.31
CA ASP A 115 9.00 -8.60 -22.36
C ASP A 115 9.75 -9.00 -21.06
N GLY A 116 9.93 -8.06 -20.15
CA GLY A 116 10.61 -8.24 -18.87
C GLY A 116 12.13 -8.04 -18.94
N ILE A 117 12.66 -7.63 -20.09
CA ILE A 117 14.06 -7.28 -20.32
C ILE A 117 14.20 -5.75 -20.35
N VAL A 118 15.29 -5.25 -19.77
CA VAL A 118 15.57 -3.81 -19.77
C VAL A 118 16.17 -3.41 -21.13
N ASP A 119 15.41 -2.63 -21.89
CA ASP A 119 15.82 -2.03 -23.17
C ASP A 119 16.56 -0.70 -22.98
N HIS A 120 16.09 0.10 -22.02
CA HIS A 120 16.49 1.50 -21.83
C HIS A 120 17.08 1.75 -20.43
N PRO A 121 18.25 1.19 -20.10
CA PRO A 121 18.87 1.35 -18.78
C PRO A 121 19.25 2.80 -18.43
N GLU A 122 19.24 3.72 -19.39
CA GLU A 122 19.54 5.15 -19.22
C GLU A 122 18.47 5.95 -18.46
N TYR A 123 17.25 5.40 -18.31
CA TYR A 123 16.24 6.00 -17.45
C TYR A 123 16.53 5.70 -15.99
N ASN A 124 16.38 6.70 -15.13
CA ASN A 124 16.57 6.60 -13.68
C ASN A 124 15.31 7.05 -12.92
N VAL A 125 15.34 6.92 -11.59
CA VAL A 125 14.21 7.27 -10.71
C VAL A 125 13.76 8.73 -10.91
N TRP A 126 14.68 9.68 -11.12
CA TRP A 126 14.35 11.08 -11.36
C TRP A 126 13.56 11.29 -12.65
N ASP A 127 13.93 10.60 -13.74
CA ASP A 127 13.18 10.67 -14.99
C ASP A 127 11.74 10.14 -14.81
N ALA A 128 11.56 9.10 -13.99
CA ALA A 128 10.24 8.55 -13.68
C ALA A 128 9.45 9.46 -12.72
N TYR A 129 10.13 10.07 -11.76
CA TYR A 129 9.54 10.98 -10.78
C TYR A 129 8.95 12.24 -11.44
N ASP A 130 9.58 12.72 -12.50
CA ASP A 130 9.08 13.86 -13.29
C ASP A 130 7.70 13.61 -13.93
N ILE A 131 7.26 12.35 -14.08
CA ILE A 131 6.03 12.01 -14.82
C ILE A 131 5.07 11.05 -14.11
N TYR A 132 5.48 10.34 -13.05
CA TYR A 132 4.62 9.32 -12.42
C TYR A 132 3.29 9.91 -11.93
N GLN A 133 3.28 11.17 -11.46
CA GLN A 133 2.04 11.83 -11.04
C GLN A 133 1.07 12.06 -12.20
N GLU A 134 1.57 12.31 -13.42
CA GLU A 134 0.72 12.41 -14.62
C GLU A 134 0.12 11.05 -15.02
N MET A 135 0.73 9.95 -14.55
CA MET A 135 0.25 8.59 -14.73
C MET A 135 -0.79 8.18 -13.70
N MET A 136 -0.92 8.95 -12.62
CA MET A 136 -1.93 8.73 -11.61
C MET A 136 -3.23 9.40 -12.04
N GLY A 137 -4.34 8.67 -11.88
CA GLY A 137 -5.67 9.21 -12.06
C GLY A 137 -6.63 8.60 -11.06
N THR A 138 -7.90 8.97 -11.16
CA THR A 138 -8.97 8.35 -10.38
C THR A 138 -9.84 7.55 -11.34
N ALA A 139 -10.18 6.33 -10.96
CA ALA A 139 -11.15 5.52 -11.70
C ALA A 139 -12.19 4.93 -10.76
N THR A 140 -13.40 4.85 -11.28
CA THR A 140 -14.53 4.16 -10.66
C THR A 140 -14.64 2.78 -11.28
N ILE A 141 -14.47 1.75 -10.47
CA ILE A 141 -14.45 0.35 -10.90
C ILE A 141 -15.69 -0.34 -10.35
N PRO A 142 -16.64 -0.77 -11.21
CA PRO A 142 -17.80 -1.54 -10.77
C PRO A 142 -17.40 -2.96 -10.39
N VAL A 143 -18.02 -3.48 -9.35
CA VAL A 143 -17.87 -4.88 -8.91
C VAL A 143 -19.24 -5.52 -8.71
N ASN A 144 -19.33 -6.82 -8.96
CA ASN A 144 -20.57 -7.59 -8.88
C ASN A 144 -20.60 -8.39 -7.57
N THR A 145 -20.70 -7.68 -6.45
CA THR A 145 -20.81 -8.23 -5.11
C THR A 145 -21.47 -7.20 -4.20
N ASP A 146 -22.09 -7.67 -3.13
CA ASP A 146 -22.60 -6.88 -2.00
C ASP A 146 -21.68 -6.95 -0.77
N ARG A 147 -20.50 -7.57 -0.92
CA ARG A 147 -19.58 -7.78 0.19
C ARG A 147 -18.21 -7.22 -0.08
N VAL A 148 -17.65 -6.60 0.95
CA VAL A 148 -16.25 -6.16 0.98
C VAL A 148 -15.57 -6.68 2.23
N LYS A 149 -14.25 -6.85 2.17
CA LYS A 149 -13.48 -7.42 3.27
C LYS A 149 -12.19 -6.65 3.52
N HIS A 150 -11.72 -6.76 4.75
CA HIS A 150 -10.36 -6.40 5.14
C HIS A 150 -9.80 -7.51 6.03
N ALA A 151 -8.51 -7.78 5.96
CA ALA A 151 -7.88 -8.81 6.79
C ALA A 151 -6.44 -8.44 7.10
N TRP A 152 -6.01 -8.76 8.32
CA TRP A 152 -4.65 -8.52 8.76
C TRP A 152 -4.15 -9.65 9.66
N LYS A 153 -2.83 -9.66 9.81
CA LYS A 153 -2.12 -10.54 10.74
C LYS A 153 -1.37 -9.65 11.71
N GLY A 154 -1.33 -10.06 12.96
CA GLY A 154 -0.56 -9.36 13.97
C GLY A 154 0.04 -10.34 14.97
N ASP A 155 0.85 -9.78 15.85
CA ASP A 155 1.51 -10.48 16.94
C ASP A 155 1.23 -9.72 18.21
N TRP A 156 0.34 -10.26 19.04
CA TRP A 156 0.04 -9.68 20.33
C TRP A 156 1.20 -9.98 21.26
N ASN A 157 1.94 -8.95 21.67
CA ASN A 157 3.19 -9.12 22.41
C ASN A 157 3.17 -8.35 23.74
N HIS A 158 3.66 -9.00 24.79
CA HIS A 158 3.94 -8.37 26.08
C HIS A 158 5.38 -8.67 26.46
N PHE A 159 6.18 -7.62 26.63
CA PHE A 159 7.57 -7.75 27.03
C PHE A 159 7.82 -7.06 28.36
N ASN A 160 8.56 -7.76 29.23
CA ASN A 160 9.08 -7.20 30.46
C ASN A 160 10.45 -6.58 30.17
N ASN A 161 10.65 -5.31 30.55
CA ASN A 161 11.93 -4.63 30.38
C ASN A 161 12.67 -4.53 31.73
N GLY A 162 13.30 -5.62 32.16
CA GLY A 162 14.29 -5.63 33.23
C GLY A 162 13.86 -5.02 34.58
N ALA A 163 14.84 -4.80 35.46
CA ALA A 163 14.81 -4.65 36.93
C ALA A 163 13.62 -3.98 37.67
N ASN A 164 12.75 -3.23 36.99
CA ASN A 164 11.58 -2.55 37.57
C ASN A 164 10.24 -3.28 37.32
N GLY A 165 10.20 -4.28 36.42
CA GLY A 165 9.00 -5.08 36.15
C GLY A 165 7.93 -4.35 35.33
N ALA A 166 8.31 -3.32 34.57
CA ALA A 166 7.38 -2.63 33.68
C ALA A 166 7.04 -3.53 32.48
N VAL A 167 5.74 -3.78 32.29
CA VAL A 167 5.21 -4.52 31.14
C VAL A 167 4.84 -3.51 30.08
N TYR A 168 5.45 -3.64 28.90
CA TYR A 168 5.09 -2.85 27.73
C TYR A 168 4.14 -3.65 26.83
N TYR A 169 3.28 -2.93 26.13
CA TYR A 169 2.20 -3.47 25.31
C TYR A 169 2.44 -3.03 23.87
N THR A 170 2.28 -3.95 22.91
CA THR A 170 2.13 -3.56 21.51
C THR A 170 0.74 -2.97 21.29
N GLU A 171 0.66 -1.87 20.54
CA GLU A 171 -0.61 -1.37 20.03
C GLU A 171 -1.03 -2.25 18.85
N ASP A 172 -2.15 -2.97 19.03
CA ASP A 172 -2.68 -3.91 18.05
C ASP A 172 -3.96 -3.36 17.34
N SER A 173 -4.08 -2.03 17.35
CA SER A 173 -5.24 -1.30 16.83
C SER A 173 -5.27 -1.23 15.31
N HIS A 174 -6.45 -1.49 14.73
CA HIS A 174 -6.71 -1.45 13.30
C HIS A 174 -8.03 -0.74 13.02
N TYR A 175 -8.15 -0.14 11.83
CA TYR A 175 -9.34 0.61 11.45
C TYR A 175 -9.92 0.09 10.14
N VAL A 176 -11.24 0.00 10.06
CA VAL A 176 -11.96 -0.38 8.85
C VAL A 176 -13.03 0.67 8.55
N PHE A 177 -12.98 1.27 7.37
CA PHE A 177 -14.00 2.21 6.95
C PHE A 177 -15.35 1.48 6.77
N ILE A 178 -16.45 2.09 7.23
CA ILE A 178 -17.81 1.55 7.10
C ILE A 178 -18.53 2.27 5.96
N PRO A 179 -18.68 1.64 4.77
CA PRO A 179 -19.39 2.27 3.66
C PRO A 179 -20.87 2.52 3.95
N ASN A 180 -21.42 3.53 3.26
CA ASN A 180 -22.86 3.76 3.26
C ASN A 180 -23.61 2.52 2.74
N GLY A 181 -24.70 2.17 3.41
CA GLY A 181 -25.48 0.97 3.09
C GLY A 181 -24.97 -0.30 3.75
N THR A 182 -23.91 -0.27 4.56
CA THR A 182 -23.50 -1.46 5.33
C THR A 182 -24.58 -1.85 6.32
N GLU A 183 -25.10 -3.07 6.24
CA GLU A 183 -26.14 -3.59 7.14
C GLU A 183 -25.58 -4.54 8.21
N ARG A 184 -24.43 -5.17 7.92
CA ARG A 184 -23.85 -6.20 8.77
C ARG A 184 -22.33 -6.22 8.69
N LEU A 185 -21.70 -6.40 9.84
CA LEU A 185 -20.26 -6.59 9.99
C LEU A 185 -20.03 -7.95 10.65
N GLU A 186 -19.30 -8.82 9.95
CA GLU A 186 -18.86 -10.11 10.46
C GLU A 186 -17.34 -10.03 10.66
N ALA A 187 -16.85 -10.37 11.86
CA ALA A 187 -15.42 -10.40 12.13
C ALA A 187 -15.01 -11.72 12.76
N THR A 188 -13.83 -12.22 12.42
CA THR A 188 -13.25 -13.41 13.03
C THR A 188 -11.85 -13.14 13.54
N LEU A 189 -11.55 -13.56 14.77
CA LEU A 189 -10.21 -13.53 15.35
C LEU A 189 -9.75 -14.97 15.57
N ALA A 190 -8.71 -15.39 14.87
CA ALA A 190 -8.05 -16.68 15.09
C ALA A 190 -6.68 -16.45 15.73
N ALA A 191 -6.41 -17.10 16.86
CA ALA A 191 -5.18 -16.89 17.63
C ALA A 191 -4.54 -18.23 18.02
N SER A 192 -3.21 -18.31 17.95
CA SER A 192 -2.47 -19.49 18.40
C SER A 192 -2.18 -19.40 19.91
N GLU A 193 -3.24 -19.56 20.70
CA GLU A 193 -3.25 -19.30 22.15
C GLU A 193 -2.41 -20.28 22.99
N PHE A 194 -1.83 -21.32 22.40
CA PHE A 194 -1.02 -22.33 23.10
C PHE A 194 0.23 -22.71 22.31
N GLU A 195 1.40 -22.63 22.96
CA GLU A 195 2.69 -23.03 22.40
C GLU A 195 3.45 -23.94 23.37
N LEU A 196 3.86 -25.12 22.89
CA LEU A 196 4.48 -26.17 23.72
C LEU A 196 5.96 -25.93 24.02
N GLU A 197 6.69 -25.27 23.12
CA GLU A 197 8.15 -25.09 23.26
C GLU A 197 8.48 -24.13 24.40
N THR A 198 7.72 -23.04 24.52
CA THR A 198 7.85 -22.01 25.57
C THR A 198 6.91 -22.25 26.77
N ALA A 199 6.04 -23.27 26.67
CA ALA A 199 4.90 -23.49 27.57
C ALA A 199 4.11 -22.20 27.79
N GLN A 200 3.70 -21.58 26.69
CA GLN A 200 2.89 -20.38 26.69
C GLN A 200 1.41 -20.74 26.53
N ALA A 201 0.57 -20.06 27.31
CA ALA A 201 -0.88 -20.09 27.15
C ALA A 201 -1.44 -18.67 27.30
N GLY A 202 -2.41 -18.31 26.48
CA GLY A 202 -3.13 -17.05 26.66
C GLY A 202 -4.55 -17.10 26.11
N GLN A 203 -5.21 -15.95 26.15
CA GLN A 203 -6.54 -15.77 25.62
C GLN A 203 -6.63 -14.37 25.01
N LEU A 204 -6.99 -14.30 23.74
CA LEU A 204 -7.24 -13.06 23.01
C LEU A 204 -8.73 -12.90 22.70
N GLN A 205 -9.17 -11.66 22.59
CA GLN A 205 -10.51 -11.24 22.16
C GLN A 205 -10.39 -9.96 21.33
N LEU A 206 -11.32 -9.79 20.40
CA LEU A 206 -11.46 -8.58 19.61
C LEU A 206 -12.40 -7.60 20.33
N SER A 207 -11.95 -6.37 20.49
CA SER A 207 -12.78 -5.20 20.79
C SER A 207 -13.16 -4.54 19.47
N ILE A 208 -14.43 -4.19 19.30
CA ILE A 208 -14.94 -3.55 18.09
C ILE A 208 -15.76 -2.34 18.51
N ASP A 209 -15.36 -1.15 18.07
CA ASP A 209 -16.05 0.12 18.26
C ASP A 209 -16.54 0.61 16.89
N LEU A 210 -17.85 0.60 16.68
CA LEU A 210 -18.48 1.10 15.48
C LEU A 210 -18.58 2.63 15.56
N GLY A 211 -17.66 3.33 14.89
CA GLY A 211 -17.74 4.78 14.74
C GLY A 211 -16.91 5.59 15.72
N GLU A 212 -15.94 4.97 16.40
CA GLU A 212 -14.94 5.59 17.27
C GLU A 212 -15.58 6.42 18.41
N ASP A 213 -16.66 5.92 19.01
CA ASP A 213 -17.36 6.62 20.10
C ASP A 213 -16.91 6.18 21.50
N GLY A 214 -15.97 5.24 21.56
CA GLY A 214 -15.39 4.65 22.77
C GLY A 214 -16.23 3.51 23.35
N SER A 215 -17.32 3.11 22.70
CA SER A 215 -18.11 1.95 23.10
C SER A 215 -17.63 0.68 22.38
N ASN A 216 -17.66 -0.45 23.09
CA ASN A 216 -17.31 -1.73 22.49
C ASN A 216 -18.59 -2.46 22.07
N ASP A 217 -19.03 -2.24 20.83
CA ASP A 217 -20.16 -2.91 20.20
C ASP A 217 -19.94 -4.42 20.05
N GLY A 218 -18.68 -4.86 19.97
CA GLY A 218 -18.31 -6.27 19.99
C GLY A 218 -18.49 -6.97 21.34
N GLN A 219 -18.69 -6.22 22.43
CA GLN A 219 -18.70 -6.77 23.78
C GLN A 219 -19.88 -7.72 23.98
N GLY A 220 -19.57 -8.98 24.31
CA GLY A 220 -20.57 -10.02 24.58
C GLY A 220 -21.26 -10.60 23.33
N GLN A 221 -20.93 -10.11 22.13
CA GLN A 221 -21.41 -10.65 20.85
C GLN A 221 -20.49 -11.75 20.29
N GLY A 222 -19.23 -11.78 20.76
CA GLY A 222 -18.26 -12.80 20.36
C GLY A 222 -18.68 -14.21 20.79
N ILE A 223 -18.72 -15.14 19.83
CA ILE A 223 -18.92 -16.58 20.06
C ILE A 223 -17.62 -17.31 19.74
N ARG A 224 -17.09 -18.07 20.70
CA ARG A 224 -15.88 -18.86 20.51
C ARG A 224 -16.21 -20.27 19.99
N ILE A 225 -15.62 -20.64 18.85
CA ILE A 225 -15.70 -21.98 18.27
C ILE A 225 -14.27 -22.47 18.05
N ALA A 226 -13.84 -23.47 18.82
CA ALA A 226 -12.44 -23.90 18.89
C ALA A 226 -11.51 -22.72 19.24
N ASP A 227 -10.57 -22.40 18.36
CA ASP A 227 -9.54 -21.36 18.55
C ASP A 227 -9.85 -20.06 17.78
N THR A 228 -11.12 -19.91 17.34
CA THR A 228 -11.59 -18.74 16.61
C THR A 228 -12.78 -18.09 17.32
N TRP A 229 -12.71 -16.78 17.49
CA TRP A 229 -13.83 -15.94 17.88
C TRP A 229 -14.57 -15.45 16.64
N TYR A 230 -15.89 -15.47 16.70
CA TYR A 230 -16.79 -14.98 15.65
C TYR A 230 -17.66 -13.86 16.23
N TYR A 231 -17.70 -12.74 15.52
CA TYR A 231 -18.50 -11.57 15.84
C TYR A 231 -19.46 -11.31 14.69
N ASP A 232 -20.69 -10.96 15.03
CA ASP A 232 -21.75 -10.67 14.10
C ASP A 232 -22.53 -9.46 14.61
N LEU A 233 -22.32 -8.31 13.96
CA LEU A 233 -22.85 -7.02 14.40
C LEU A 233 -23.79 -6.45 13.33
N ASP A 234 -24.97 -6.03 13.77
CA ASP A 234 -25.87 -5.23 12.95
C ASP A 234 -25.29 -3.80 12.83
N VAL A 235 -25.22 -3.28 11.61
CA VAL A 235 -24.71 -1.95 11.33
C VAL A 235 -25.84 -1.08 10.83
N ASP A 236 -26.15 -0.01 11.57
CA ASP A 236 -27.13 0.98 11.16
C ASP A 236 -26.50 2.25 10.58
N SER A 237 -27.35 3.11 10.02
CA SER A 237 -26.96 4.34 9.34
C SER A 237 -26.18 5.36 10.19
N SER A 238 -26.18 5.23 11.52
CA SER A 238 -25.41 6.09 12.41
C SER A 238 -23.91 5.79 12.39
N HIS A 239 -23.49 4.63 11.89
CA HIS A 239 -22.09 4.22 11.75
C HIS A 239 -21.54 4.41 10.33
N TRP A 240 -22.41 4.69 9.35
CA TRP A 240 -21.99 4.86 7.96
C TRP A 240 -21.09 6.08 7.76
N GLY A 241 -20.07 5.92 6.91
CA GLY A 241 -19.10 6.97 6.61
C GLY A 241 -18.12 7.25 7.75
N LYS A 242 -18.05 6.36 8.75
CA LYS A 242 -17.10 6.42 9.87
C LYS A 242 -16.13 5.25 9.82
N TRP A 243 -15.11 5.31 10.66
CA TRP A 243 -14.20 4.20 10.89
C TRP A 243 -14.72 3.34 12.03
N ALA A 244 -14.64 2.03 11.86
CA ALA A 244 -14.73 1.09 12.97
C ALA A 244 -13.32 0.83 13.49
N HIS A 245 -13.14 0.94 14.81
CA HIS A 245 -11.90 0.66 15.49
C HIS A 245 -11.90 -0.76 16.03
N PHE A 246 -10.84 -1.49 15.74
CA PHE A 246 -10.60 -2.86 16.17
C PHE A 246 -9.36 -2.87 17.04
N ASP A 247 -9.44 -3.55 18.19
CA ASP A 247 -8.31 -3.73 19.07
C ASP A 247 -8.24 -5.18 19.57
N VAL A 248 -7.05 -5.75 19.58
CA VAL A 248 -6.83 -7.12 20.06
C VAL A 248 -6.40 -7.06 21.52
N THR A 249 -7.30 -7.46 22.39
CA THR A 249 -7.09 -7.45 23.85
C THR A 249 -6.94 -8.86 24.37
N GLY A 250 -6.16 -9.05 25.42
CA GLY A 250 -5.96 -10.38 25.96
C GLY A 250 -5.02 -10.45 27.14
N GLN A 251 -4.68 -11.68 27.52
CA GLN A 251 -3.66 -11.99 28.51
C GLN A 251 -2.93 -13.27 28.10
N ALA A 252 -1.62 -13.33 28.37
CA ALA A 252 -0.83 -14.54 28.18
C ALA A 252 0.13 -14.78 29.35
N ILE A 253 0.53 -16.03 29.52
CA ILE A 253 1.51 -16.48 30.51
C ILE A 253 2.50 -17.39 29.80
N THR A 254 3.78 -17.07 29.91
CA THR A 254 4.90 -17.90 29.40
C THR A 254 5.66 -18.52 30.57
N LEU A 255 5.80 -19.85 30.61
CA LEU A 255 6.39 -20.55 31.75
C LEU A 255 7.90 -20.84 31.60
N PHE A 256 8.35 -21.25 30.42
CA PHE A 256 9.77 -21.60 30.22
C PHE A 256 10.65 -20.40 29.85
N GLY A 257 10.08 -19.33 29.28
CA GLY A 257 10.81 -18.09 28.99
C GLY A 257 11.46 -17.46 30.24
N VAL A 258 10.79 -17.52 31.39
CA VAL A 258 11.31 -17.00 32.68
C VAL A 258 12.54 -17.78 33.18
N ILE A 259 12.71 -19.04 32.75
CA ILE A 259 13.84 -19.89 33.14
C ILE A 259 15.07 -19.59 32.28
N GLU A 260 14.85 -19.26 31.00
CA GLU A 260 15.91 -18.99 30.04
C GLU A 260 16.46 -17.56 30.20
N ASP A 261 15.59 -16.58 30.39
CA ASP A 261 15.97 -15.20 30.69
C ASP A 261 14.89 -14.53 31.58
N PRO A 262 15.09 -14.48 32.91
CA PRO A 262 14.14 -13.86 33.83
C PRO A 262 14.07 -12.33 33.70
N GLU A 263 15.03 -11.71 33.00
CA GLU A 263 15.12 -10.26 32.83
C GLU A 263 14.44 -9.80 31.52
N PHE A 264 14.45 -10.66 30.49
CA PHE A 264 13.82 -10.42 29.19
C PHE A 264 13.06 -11.65 28.69
N PHE A 265 11.78 -11.74 29.05
CA PHE A 265 10.88 -12.72 28.42
C PHE A 265 9.69 -12.01 27.79
N GLU A 266 9.24 -12.55 26.66
CA GLU A 266 8.13 -12.06 25.87
C GLU A 266 7.02 -13.12 25.86
N SER A 267 5.78 -12.68 26.05
CA SER A 267 4.61 -13.50 25.69
C SER A 267 4.12 -13.03 24.34
N ARG A 268 4.10 -13.92 23.35
CA ARG A 268 3.76 -13.61 21.95
C ARG A 268 2.67 -14.52 21.44
N ILE A 269 1.52 -13.96 21.07
CA ILE A 269 0.43 -14.73 20.47
C ILE A 269 0.18 -14.22 19.05
N PRO A 270 0.59 -14.96 18.01
CA PRO A 270 0.26 -14.61 16.63
C PRO A 270 -1.24 -14.78 16.41
N TYR A 271 -1.84 -13.83 15.71
CA TYR A 271 -3.25 -13.83 15.40
C TYR A 271 -3.53 -13.41 13.94
N THR A 272 -4.75 -13.69 13.49
CA THR A 272 -5.30 -13.22 12.22
C THR A 272 -6.71 -12.72 12.46
N VAL A 273 -7.03 -11.58 11.87
CA VAL A 273 -8.38 -11.03 11.87
C VAL A 273 -8.88 -10.92 10.42
N ASP A 274 -10.11 -11.37 10.20
CA ASP A 274 -10.85 -11.16 8.96
C ASP A 274 -12.13 -10.39 9.28
N VAL A 275 -12.38 -9.30 8.54
CA VAL A 275 -13.59 -8.47 8.63
C VAL A 275 -14.30 -8.52 7.29
N LEU A 276 -15.61 -8.77 7.32
CA LEU A 276 -16.49 -8.83 6.16
C LEU A 276 -17.69 -7.92 6.39
N LEU A 277 -17.88 -6.96 5.50
CA LEU A 277 -19.03 -6.06 5.50
C LEU A 277 -20.01 -6.50 4.41
N THR A 278 -21.30 -6.61 4.76
CA THR A 278 -22.38 -6.83 3.79
C THR A 278 -23.19 -5.55 3.63
N LEU A 279 -23.39 -5.12 2.37
CA LEU A 279 -24.03 -3.87 2.01
C LEU A 279 -25.40 -4.08 1.36
N ASP A 280 -26.38 -3.24 1.70
CA ASP A 280 -27.61 -3.07 0.94
C ASP A 280 -27.36 -2.32 -0.36
N LEU A 281 -27.60 -2.99 -1.48
CA LEU A 281 -27.51 -2.44 -2.84
C LEU A 281 -28.88 -2.06 -3.43
N SER A 282 -29.87 -1.79 -2.58
CA SER A 282 -31.15 -1.20 -3.00
C SER A 282 -30.95 0.13 -3.75
N GLN A 283 -29.88 0.87 -3.40
CA GLN A 283 -29.35 2.02 -4.13
C GLN A 283 -27.88 1.76 -4.53
N PRO A 284 -27.36 2.45 -5.58
CA PRO A 284 -25.94 2.40 -5.89
C PRO A 284 -25.09 2.90 -4.72
N VAL A 285 -24.02 2.18 -4.40
CA VAL A 285 -23.05 2.50 -3.34
C VAL A 285 -21.69 2.70 -3.98
N ASP A 286 -21.08 3.85 -3.71
CA ASP A 286 -19.70 4.14 -4.07
C ASP A 286 -18.82 4.10 -2.82
N ILE A 287 -17.82 3.24 -2.83
CA ILE A 287 -16.78 3.17 -1.82
C ILE A 287 -15.67 4.10 -2.27
N ALA A 288 -15.63 5.27 -1.63
CA ALA A 288 -14.61 6.28 -1.78
C ALA A 288 -14.33 6.85 -0.39
N PHE A 289 -13.12 6.63 0.12
CA PHE A 289 -12.69 7.15 1.41
C PHE A 289 -11.25 7.64 1.31
N GLU A 290 -10.92 8.62 2.15
CA GLU A 290 -9.55 9.05 2.33
C GLU A 290 -8.85 8.04 3.22
N GLN A 291 -7.73 7.49 2.76
CA GLN A 291 -6.93 6.57 3.56
C GLN A 291 -6.40 7.27 4.80
N ARG A 292 -6.52 6.63 5.96
CA ARG A 292 -5.88 7.09 7.19
C ARG A 292 -4.37 6.93 7.02
N PRO A 293 -3.55 8.00 7.13
CA PRO A 293 -2.11 7.85 6.97
C PRO A 293 -1.46 7.02 8.08
N ASP A 294 -2.01 7.12 9.29
CA ASP A 294 -1.55 6.46 10.51
C ASP A 294 -1.89 4.95 10.58
N PHE A 295 -2.86 4.47 9.81
CA PHE A 295 -3.25 3.06 9.79
C PHE A 295 -3.60 2.60 8.38
N TYR A 296 -3.07 1.44 7.96
CA TYR A 296 -3.45 0.85 6.69
C TYR A 296 -4.85 0.22 6.78
N SER A 297 -5.76 0.64 5.90
CA SER A 297 -7.07 0.02 5.75
C SER A 297 -7.42 -0.11 4.28
N ASP A 298 -7.52 -1.32 3.76
CA ASP A 298 -7.95 -1.54 2.37
C ASP A 298 -9.20 -2.41 2.35
N LEU A 299 -10.20 -1.97 1.59
CA LEU A 299 -11.44 -2.71 1.41
C LEU A 299 -11.39 -3.40 0.06
N ASP A 300 -11.34 -4.72 0.08
CA ASP A 300 -11.35 -5.54 -1.12
C ASP A 300 -12.75 -6.12 -1.39
N PRO A 301 -13.17 -6.25 -2.67
CA PRO A 301 -14.35 -7.02 -3.01
C PRO A 301 -14.25 -8.47 -2.51
N ALA A 302 -15.30 -8.94 -1.84
CA ALA A 302 -15.41 -10.33 -1.38
C ALA A 302 -16.41 -11.10 -2.24
N PRO A 303 -16.44 -12.45 -2.17
CA PRO A 303 -17.50 -13.24 -2.80
C PRO A 303 -18.90 -12.75 -2.37
N PRO A 304 -19.87 -12.67 -3.30
CA PRO A 304 -21.21 -12.20 -2.98
C PRO A 304 -21.88 -13.02 -1.88
N SER A 305 -22.80 -12.39 -1.15
CA SER A 305 -23.62 -13.08 -0.16
C SER A 305 -24.52 -14.15 -0.80
N GLU A 306 -25.01 -15.08 0.01
CA GLU A 306 -25.95 -16.11 -0.47
C GLU A 306 -27.28 -15.51 -0.98
N VAL A 307 -27.60 -14.28 -0.56
CA VAL A 307 -28.84 -13.57 -0.92
C VAL A 307 -28.62 -12.51 -2.00
N TYR A 308 -27.39 -12.40 -2.55
CA TYR A 308 -27.06 -11.46 -3.61
C TYR A 308 -27.91 -11.70 -4.88
N ASP A 309 -28.51 -10.63 -5.40
CA ASP A 309 -29.24 -10.64 -6.66
C ASP A 309 -28.39 -10.02 -7.78
N SER A 310 -28.22 -10.72 -8.89
CA SER A 310 -27.58 -10.24 -10.12
C SER A 310 -28.19 -8.94 -10.69
N ASN A 311 -29.42 -8.58 -10.32
CA ASN A 311 -29.99 -7.26 -10.64
C ASN A 311 -29.22 -6.09 -9.97
N ASN A 312 -28.35 -6.39 -9.00
CA ASN A 312 -27.46 -5.43 -8.35
C ASN A 312 -26.07 -5.33 -8.99
N ASP A 313 -25.81 -6.04 -10.10
CA ASP A 313 -24.54 -5.98 -10.80
C ASP A 313 -24.16 -4.53 -11.17
N GLY A 314 -22.92 -4.16 -10.85
CA GLY A 314 -22.38 -2.83 -11.07
C GLY A 314 -22.93 -1.71 -10.18
N LYS A 315 -23.78 -2.02 -9.18
CA LYS A 315 -24.27 -1.03 -8.21
C LYS A 315 -23.25 -0.71 -7.11
N LEU A 316 -22.33 -1.63 -6.82
CA LEU A 316 -21.20 -1.37 -5.94
C LEU A 316 -20.01 -0.91 -6.80
N THR A 317 -19.48 0.27 -6.49
CA THR A 317 -18.31 0.83 -7.16
C THR A 317 -17.20 1.17 -6.18
N PHE A 318 -15.96 1.05 -6.63
CA PHE A 318 -14.77 1.54 -5.93
C PHE A 318 -14.21 2.72 -6.70
N THR A 319 -14.17 3.89 -6.07
CA THR A 319 -13.50 5.06 -6.62
C THR A 319 -12.15 5.22 -5.92
N ARG A 320 -11.08 4.87 -6.63
CA ARG A 320 -9.70 4.85 -6.10
C ARG A 320 -8.69 5.48 -7.04
N LEU A 321 -7.52 5.79 -6.51
CA LEU A 321 -6.36 6.12 -7.31
C LEU A 321 -5.97 4.91 -8.17
N VAL A 322 -5.68 5.16 -9.44
CA VAL A 322 -5.26 4.13 -10.38
C VAL A 322 -4.09 4.60 -11.22
N TYR A 323 -3.24 3.65 -11.58
CA TYR A 323 -2.13 3.88 -12.48
C TYR A 323 -2.55 3.68 -13.95
N ALA A 324 -2.62 4.75 -14.72
CA ALA A 324 -3.13 4.77 -16.09
C ALA A 324 -2.04 4.49 -17.14
N ARG A 325 -1.75 3.22 -17.42
CA ARG A 325 -0.72 2.80 -18.40
C ARG A 325 -0.89 3.45 -19.80
N ALA A 326 -2.12 3.70 -20.23
CA ALA A 326 -2.43 4.15 -21.60
C ALA A 326 -2.01 5.60 -21.91
N ALA A 327 -1.55 6.37 -20.92
CA ALA A 327 -1.14 7.76 -21.11
C ALA A 327 0.25 7.91 -21.75
N LEU A 328 1.04 6.82 -21.86
CA LEU A 328 2.42 6.90 -22.31
C LEU A 328 2.62 6.54 -23.79
N TRP A 329 3.03 7.54 -24.56
CA TRP A 329 3.87 7.35 -25.73
C TRP A 329 5.30 7.71 -25.33
N LEU A 330 6.06 6.73 -24.84
CA LEU A 330 7.44 6.93 -24.42
C LEU A 330 8.33 7.18 -25.64
N VAL A 331 8.98 8.34 -25.67
CA VAL A 331 9.99 8.68 -26.67
C VAL A 331 11.35 8.35 -26.07
N PRO A 332 12.26 7.66 -26.78
CA PRO A 332 13.60 7.36 -26.28
C PRO A 332 14.32 8.61 -25.75
N LYS A 333 15.01 8.47 -24.61
CA LYS A 333 15.78 9.54 -24.01
C LYS A 333 16.85 10.02 -24.99
N ASP A 334 16.81 11.29 -25.38
CA ASP A 334 17.85 11.88 -26.21
C ASP A 334 19.15 11.99 -25.39
N MET A 335 20.08 11.07 -25.61
CA MET A 335 21.42 11.06 -25.01
C MET A 335 22.35 12.12 -25.64
N GLY A 336 21.80 13.07 -26.40
CA GLY A 336 22.53 13.97 -27.27
C GLY A 336 23.49 14.94 -26.57
N GLY A 337 24.74 14.95 -27.05
CA GLY A 337 25.71 15.99 -26.75
C GLY A 337 25.13 17.39 -27.00
N LYS A 338 24.88 18.12 -25.90
CA LYS A 338 24.48 19.53 -25.82
C LYS A 338 23.41 19.97 -26.83
N LYS A 339 22.13 19.78 -26.51
CA LYS A 339 21.07 20.78 -26.77
C LYS A 339 19.90 20.65 -25.80
N LYS A 340 19.43 21.81 -25.33
CA LYS A 340 18.49 22.01 -24.22
C LYS A 340 17.07 21.51 -24.51
N ARG A 341 16.50 20.83 -23.50
CA ARG A 341 15.10 20.81 -23.01
C ARG A 341 14.01 21.22 -24.01
N ARG A 342 13.21 20.25 -24.47
CA ARG A 342 11.85 20.49 -25.01
C ARG A 342 10.96 19.24 -24.95
N ILE A 343 10.74 18.67 -23.76
CA ILE A 343 9.86 17.49 -23.57
C ILE A 343 8.49 17.87 -22.97
N LEU A 344 8.41 18.91 -22.11
CA LEU A 344 7.16 19.26 -21.40
C LEU A 344 6.07 20.00 -22.21
N SER A 345 6.32 20.45 -23.45
CA SER A 345 5.34 21.29 -24.16
C SER A 345 4.24 20.51 -24.89
N SER A 346 4.37 19.19 -25.09
CA SER A 346 3.36 18.38 -25.79
C SER A 346 2.34 17.71 -24.86
N LEU A 347 2.70 17.40 -23.61
CA LEU A 347 1.78 16.79 -22.63
C LEU A 347 0.78 17.81 -22.08
N ARG A 348 1.23 19.04 -21.76
CA ARG A 348 0.36 20.12 -21.25
C ARG A 348 -0.71 20.59 -22.25
N GLY A 349 -0.50 20.34 -23.55
CA GLY A 349 -1.48 20.68 -24.61
C GLY A 349 -2.62 19.68 -24.75
N TYR A 350 -2.48 18.46 -24.21
CA TYR A 350 -3.49 17.40 -24.33
C TYR A 350 -4.42 17.30 -23.12
N SER A 351 -3.92 17.63 -21.92
CA SER A 351 -4.71 17.63 -20.68
C SER A 351 -5.82 18.69 -20.64
N GLN A 352 -5.70 19.79 -21.39
CA GLN A 352 -6.70 20.88 -21.35
C GLN A 352 -7.86 20.76 -22.35
N ASN A 353 -7.97 19.68 -23.15
CA ASN A 353 -8.97 19.65 -24.23
C ASN A 353 -9.90 18.43 -24.32
N THR A 354 -10.00 17.61 -23.27
CA THR A 354 -10.96 16.50 -23.21
C THR A 354 -12.17 16.85 -22.35
N HIS A 355 -12.91 17.86 -22.79
CA HIS A 355 -14.32 18.02 -22.47
C HIS A 355 -15.13 18.14 -23.77
N SER A 356 -15.08 17.12 -24.62
CA SER A 356 -16.11 16.95 -25.66
C SER A 356 -16.27 15.48 -26.09
N PRO A 357 -17.51 14.96 -26.19
CA PRO A 357 -17.79 13.55 -26.52
C PRO A 357 -17.56 13.19 -28.00
N LYS A 358 -16.78 13.97 -28.76
CA LYS A 358 -16.62 13.77 -30.21
C LYS A 358 -15.37 13.01 -30.63
N SER A 359 -14.42 12.72 -29.71
CA SER A 359 -13.18 12.01 -30.07
C SER A 359 -13.30 10.48 -30.07
N PHE A 360 -14.30 9.91 -29.40
CA PHE A 360 -14.48 8.45 -29.34
C PHE A 360 -15.04 7.86 -30.63
N LEU A 361 -15.85 8.61 -31.38
CA LEU A 361 -16.46 8.15 -32.64
C LEU A 361 -15.46 8.05 -33.81
N SER A 362 -14.34 8.77 -33.77
CA SER A 362 -13.36 8.75 -34.87
C SER A 362 -12.51 7.48 -34.88
N LEU A 363 -12.33 6.80 -33.73
CA LEU A 363 -11.48 5.62 -33.64
C LEU A 363 -12.19 4.36 -34.17
N ILE A 364 -13.50 4.25 -33.96
CA ILE A 364 -14.33 3.12 -34.44
C ILE A 364 -14.40 3.10 -35.99
N LEU A 365 -14.35 4.27 -36.63
CA LEU A 365 -14.47 4.38 -38.08
C LEU A 365 -13.19 3.96 -38.83
N VAL A 366 -12.02 4.02 -38.18
CA VAL A 366 -10.74 3.60 -38.77
C VAL A 366 -10.56 2.08 -38.71
N VAL A 367 -11.07 1.42 -37.66
CA VAL A 367 -11.04 -0.05 -37.54
C VAL A 367 -12.01 -0.70 -38.56
N ALA A 368 -13.19 -0.12 -38.77
CA ALA A 368 -14.15 -0.64 -39.75
C ALA A 368 -13.72 -0.51 -41.22
N LEU A 369 -12.76 0.38 -41.53
CA LEU A 369 -12.24 0.57 -42.90
C LEU A 369 -11.07 -0.36 -43.25
N LEU A 370 -10.44 -1.02 -42.26
CA LEU A 370 -9.34 -1.96 -42.48
C LEU A 370 -9.80 -3.41 -42.72
N ASP A 371 -11.03 -3.76 -42.31
CA ASP A 371 -11.62 -5.10 -42.52
C ASP A 371 -12.28 -5.30 -43.90
N TRP A 372 -12.22 -4.32 -44.80
CA TRP A 372 -12.76 -4.44 -46.16
C TRP A 372 -11.65 -4.47 -47.23
N ILE A 373 -10.82 -5.51 -47.20
CA ILE A 373 -9.99 -5.91 -48.35
C ILE A 373 -10.48 -7.29 -48.85
N PRO A 374 -11.09 -7.40 -50.03
CA PRO A 374 -11.57 -8.68 -50.55
C PRO A 374 -10.42 -9.53 -51.11
N SER A 375 -10.33 -10.77 -50.63
CA SER A 375 -9.46 -11.85 -51.11
C SER A 375 -9.66 -12.12 -52.61
N LYS A 376 -8.58 -12.00 -53.41
CA LYS A 376 -8.55 -12.44 -54.81
C LYS A 376 -8.10 -13.90 -54.88
N SER A 377 -9.05 -14.73 -55.31
CA SER A 377 -8.89 -16.08 -55.84
C SER A 377 -7.75 -16.21 -56.85
N GLN A 378 -6.90 -17.24 -56.68
CA GLN A 378 -6.04 -17.76 -57.74
C GLN A 378 -6.27 -19.28 -57.87
N LYS A 379 -6.93 -19.68 -58.96
CA LYS A 379 -6.98 -21.06 -59.43
C LYS A 379 -5.73 -21.34 -60.27
N SER A 380 -5.06 -22.45 -60.00
CA SER A 380 -4.33 -23.24 -61.00
C SER A 380 -4.22 -24.68 -60.49
N GLY A 381 -4.80 -25.63 -61.22
CA GLY A 381 -4.75 -27.04 -60.88
C GLY A 381 -3.50 -27.73 -61.40
N ASN A 382 -3.16 -28.88 -60.80
CA ASN A 382 -2.88 -30.10 -61.53
C ASN A 382 -2.90 -31.33 -60.63
N ASN A 383 -3.43 -32.41 -61.19
CA ASN A 383 -3.70 -33.73 -60.61
C ASN A 383 -2.42 -34.47 -60.19
N VAL A 384 -2.47 -35.26 -59.09
CA VAL A 384 -2.01 -36.67 -59.05
C VAL A 384 -2.80 -37.42 -57.96
N LYS A 385 -3.35 -38.59 -58.32
CA LYS A 385 -3.98 -39.60 -57.45
C LYS A 385 -2.95 -40.42 -56.66
N LYS A 386 -3.33 -40.89 -55.46
CA LYS A 386 -3.08 -42.20 -54.79
C LYS A 386 -3.51 -42.02 -53.31
N GLU A 387 -4.60 -42.60 -52.81
CA GLU A 387 -4.82 -44.02 -52.47
C GLU A 387 -3.74 -44.57 -51.52
N TYR A 388 -3.99 -44.58 -50.20
CA TYR A 388 -4.07 -45.76 -49.33
C TYR A 388 -4.30 -45.38 -47.84
N ASP A 389 -5.34 -46.00 -47.28
CA ASP A 389 -5.61 -46.55 -45.95
C ASP A 389 -4.67 -46.38 -44.72
N ASP A 390 -5.38 -46.48 -43.58
CA ASP A 390 -5.07 -47.09 -42.28
C ASP A 390 -4.49 -46.25 -41.10
N ASP A 391 -5.36 -46.15 -40.08
CA ASP A 391 -5.16 -46.45 -38.64
C ASP A 391 -3.98 -45.83 -37.87
N VAL A 392 -4.30 -44.94 -36.90
CA VAL A 392 -4.43 -45.21 -35.44
C VAL A 392 -4.76 -43.89 -34.72
#